data_AF-D3NZI4-F1
#
_entry.id   AF-D3NZI4-F1
#
_cell.length_a   1.000
_cell.length_b   1.000
_cell.length_c   1.000
_cell.angle_alpha   90.00
_cell.angle_beta   90.00
_cell.angle_gamma   90.00
#
_symmetry.space_group_name_H-M   'P 1'
#
loop_
_entity.id
_entity.type
_entity.pdbx_description
1 polymer ?
#
loop_
_entity_poly.entity_id
_entity_poly.type
_entity_poly.pdbx_seq_one_letter_code
_entity_poly.pdbx_strand_id
1 'polypeptide(L)'
;MTTRKPSAVEMATLLGFHAVLSGAFIVAYLTGDEDTYGMHVFSGYAVLAAIVLRGAAGLPAPAGSPLRLPRPSVAALAAWGGRLFAGDPQARTGRSPLTAWMAAALLAGVGLAAGTGAVADVLIPVEHLHKELGEASLFLILAHIVLVFALHGLKRLPLGFASRWTAWRSAFSNRPSNRMIP
;
A
#
# COMPACT_ATOMS: atom_id res chain seq x y z
N MET A 1 21.91 -9.55 11.48
CA MET A 1 20.58 -9.19 12.03
C MET A 1 19.78 -10.46 12.24
N THR A 2 19.54 -10.86 13.48
CA THR A 2 18.67 -12.00 13.79
C THR A 2 17.23 -11.63 13.45
N THR A 3 16.63 -12.38 12.52
CA THR A 3 15.23 -12.18 12.14
C THR A 3 14.33 -12.69 13.27
N ARG A 4 13.84 -11.79 14.12
CA ARG A 4 12.82 -12.10 15.12
C ARG A 4 11.54 -12.54 14.39
N LYS A 5 11.01 -13.71 14.74
CA LYS A 5 9.74 -14.19 14.21
C LYS A 5 8.60 -13.35 14.82
N PRO A 6 7.64 -12.86 14.01
CA PRO A 6 6.43 -12.21 14.51
C PRO A 6 5.68 -13.09 15.50
N SER A 7 5.20 -12.52 16.60
CA SER A 7 4.28 -13.23 17.49
C SER A 7 2.86 -13.27 16.92
N ALA A 8 2.05 -14.24 17.36
CA ALA A 8 0.64 -14.32 16.97
C ALA A 8 -0.13 -13.05 17.35
N VAL A 9 0.18 -12.47 18.52
CA VAL A 9 -0.43 -11.22 19.00
C VAL A 9 -0.08 -10.06 18.07
N GLU A 10 1.19 -9.90 17.68
CA GLU A 10 1.60 -8.83 16.76
C GLU A 10 0.86 -8.92 15.42
N MET A 11 0.68 -10.13 14.90
CA MET A 11 -0.07 -10.36 13.66
C MET A 11 -1.56 -10.09 13.83
N ALA A 12 -2.17 -10.55 14.94
CA ALA A 12 -3.57 -10.31 15.25
C ALA A 12 -3.85 -8.80 15.42
N THR A 13 -2.96 -8.07 16.09
CA THR A 13 -3.05 -6.61 16.23
C THR A 13 -3.04 -5.91 14.87
N LEU A 14 -2.16 -6.33 13.95
CA LEU A 14 -2.10 -5.72 12.61
C LEU A 14 -3.35 -6.03 11.78
N LEU A 15 -3.86 -7.26 11.87
CA LEU A 15 -5.08 -7.64 11.16
C LEU A 15 -6.30 -6.93 11.73
N GLY A 16 -6.40 -6.84 13.06
CA GLY A 16 -7.46 -6.09 13.74
C GLY A 16 -7.42 -4.61 13.38
N PHE A 17 -6.24 -3.99 13.40
CA PHE A 17 -6.05 -2.61 12.93
C PHE A 17 -6.53 -2.45 11.48
N HIS A 18 -6.12 -3.34 10.58
CA HIS A 18 -6.53 -3.28 9.18
C HIS A 18 -8.05 -3.40 9.03
N ALA A 19 -8.68 -4.35 9.72
CA ALA A 19 -10.12 -4.57 9.66
C ALA A 19 -10.91 -3.36 10.18
N VAL A 20 -10.51 -2.82 11.35
CA VAL A 20 -11.15 -1.63 11.92
C VAL A 20 -10.96 -0.41 11.02
N LEU A 21 -9.73 -0.14 10.57
CA LEU A 21 -9.43 1.02 9.74
C LEU A 21 -10.20 0.97 8.41
N SER A 22 -10.18 -0.17 7.72
CA SER A 22 -10.86 -0.33 6.42
C SER A 22 -12.38 -0.28 6.57
N GLY A 23 -12.94 -0.97 7.56
CA GLY A 23 -14.39 -0.95 7.82
C GLY A 23 -14.89 0.45 8.17
N ALA A 24 -14.21 1.13 9.09
CA ALA A 24 -14.57 2.49 9.48
C ALA A 24 -14.40 3.48 8.31
N PHE A 25 -13.34 3.35 7.51
CA PHE A 25 -13.17 4.19 6.31
C PHE A 25 -14.31 4.02 5.31
N ILE A 26 -14.71 2.77 5.02
CA ILE A 26 -15.81 2.49 4.07
C ILE A 26 -17.10 3.13 4.56
N VAL A 27 -17.43 2.96 5.85
CA VAL A 27 -18.62 3.60 6.43
C VAL A 27 -18.51 5.12 6.32
N ALA A 28 -17.38 5.71 6.71
CA ALA A 28 -17.19 7.17 6.66
C ALA A 28 -17.36 7.72 5.24
N TYR A 29 -16.75 7.06 4.25
CA TYR A 29 -16.81 7.49 2.86
C TYR A 29 -18.23 7.42 2.27
N LEU A 30 -19.00 6.38 2.61
CA LEU A 30 -20.34 6.16 2.05
C LEU A 30 -21.44 6.93 2.78
N THR A 31 -21.14 7.54 3.94
CA THR A 31 -22.16 8.16 4.80
C THR A 31 -21.99 9.67 4.96
N GLY A 32 -21.13 10.29 4.15
CA GLY A 32 -20.86 11.74 4.20
C GLY A 32 -22.06 12.63 3.84
N ASP A 33 -23.16 12.05 3.35
CA ASP A 33 -24.40 12.75 3.03
C ASP A 33 -25.20 13.14 4.29
N GLU A 34 -26.07 14.14 4.15
CA GLU A 34 -26.84 14.78 5.22
C GLU A 34 -27.64 13.77 6.06
N ASP A 35 -28.34 12.83 5.42
CA ASP A 35 -29.19 11.83 6.08
C ASP A 35 -28.40 10.82 6.92
N THR A 36 -27.10 10.69 6.67
CA THR A 36 -26.24 9.68 7.29
C THR A 36 -25.05 10.28 8.03
N TYR A 37 -25.00 11.60 8.17
CA TYR A 37 -23.84 12.33 8.65
C TYR A 37 -23.35 11.89 10.04
N GLY A 38 -24.26 11.47 10.93
CA GLY A 38 -23.88 10.92 12.23
C GLY A 38 -23.00 9.67 12.14
N MET A 39 -23.24 8.80 11.13
CA MET A 39 -22.41 7.63 10.86
C MET A 39 -21.04 8.04 10.30
N HIS A 40 -21.00 9.07 9.46
CA HIS A 40 -19.76 9.63 8.90
C HIS A 40 -18.84 10.13 10.01
N VAL A 41 -19.37 10.97 10.91
CA VAL A 41 -18.61 11.53 12.02
C VAL A 41 -18.11 10.42 12.95
N PHE A 42 -19.00 9.52 13.39
CA PHE A 42 -18.60 8.42 14.28
C PHE A 42 -17.50 7.54 13.67
N SER A 43 -17.67 7.13 12.42
CA SER A 43 -16.70 6.26 11.74
C SER A 43 -15.41 7.00 11.39
N GLY A 44 -15.47 8.30 11.09
CA GLY A 44 -14.29 9.17 10.95
C GLY A 44 -13.46 9.23 12.24
N TYR A 45 -14.10 9.39 13.40
CA TYR A 45 -13.42 9.32 14.69
C TYR A 45 -12.85 7.92 14.98
N ALA A 46 -13.52 6.85 14.56
CA ALA A 46 -12.98 5.50 14.68
C ALA A 46 -11.71 5.30 13.82
N VAL A 47 -11.68 5.84 12.59
CA VAL A 47 -10.47 5.89 11.74
C VAL A 47 -9.35 6.64 12.45
N LEU A 48 -9.63 7.85 12.95
CA LEU A 48 -8.64 8.67 13.63
C LEU A 48 -8.07 7.97 14.87
N ALA A 49 -8.94 7.40 15.71
CA ALA A 49 -8.54 6.64 16.89
C ALA A 49 -7.67 5.44 16.52
N ALA A 50 -8.03 4.67 15.48
CA ALA A 50 -7.24 3.54 15.02
C ALA A 50 -5.83 3.97 14.57
N ILE A 51 -5.71 5.09 13.86
CA ILE A 51 -4.41 5.64 13.42
C ILE A 51 -3.57 6.12 14.60
N VAL A 52 -4.16 6.83 15.56
CA VAL A 52 -3.47 7.27 16.78
C VAL A 52 -2.95 6.08 17.57
N LEU A 53 -3.80 5.07 17.80
CA LEU A 53 -3.39 3.84 18.49
C LEU A 53 -2.30 3.08 17.72
N ARG A 54 -2.37 3.05 16.38
CA ARG A 54 -1.32 2.45 15.54
C ARG A 54 0.00 3.17 15.67
N GLY A 55 -0.02 4.50 15.72
CA GLY A 55 1.13 5.35 15.99
C GLY A 55 1.73 5.06 17.37
N ALA A 56 0.90 5.10 18.40
CA ALA A 56 1.29 4.85 19.79
C ALA A 56 1.90 3.46 19.98
N ALA A 57 1.35 2.42 19.34
CA ALA A 57 1.91 1.07 19.39
C ALA A 57 3.19 0.91 18.53
N GLY A 58 3.28 1.63 17.41
CA GLY A 58 4.35 1.46 16.44
C GLY A 58 5.62 2.27 16.71
N LEU A 59 5.52 3.39 17.42
CA LEU A 59 6.65 4.24 17.82
C LEU A 59 7.63 3.53 18.76
N PRO A 60 7.20 2.91 19.87
CA PRO A 60 8.10 2.20 20.79
C PRO A 60 8.46 0.79 20.33
N ALA A 61 7.86 0.29 19.24
CA ALA A 61 8.07 -1.09 18.80
C ALA A 61 9.53 -1.36 18.39
N PRO A 62 10.12 -2.48 18.84
CA PRO A 62 11.53 -2.77 18.62
C PRO A 62 11.86 -3.01 17.14
N ALA A 63 13.13 -2.85 16.78
CA ALA A 63 13.60 -3.15 15.44
C ALA A 63 13.29 -4.61 15.05
N GLY A 64 12.73 -4.80 13.86
CA GLY A 64 12.30 -6.12 13.38
C GLY A 64 10.90 -6.54 13.84
N SER A 65 10.24 -5.82 14.77
CA SER A 65 8.82 -6.03 15.04
C SER A 65 7.98 -5.59 13.83
N PRO A 66 6.96 -6.38 13.43
CA PRO A 66 6.02 -5.97 12.40
C PRO A 66 5.11 -4.82 12.87
N LEU A 67 5.02 -4.56 14.19
CA LEU A 67 4.31 -3.41 14.73
C LEU A 67 5.06 -2.09 14.52
N ARG A 68 6.37 -2.12 14.23
CA ARG A 68 7.13 -0.89 13.99
C ARG A 68 6.52 -0.10 12.82
N LEU A 69 6.51 1.23 12.95
CA LEU A 69 6.05 2.10 11.87
C LEU A 69 6.86 1.87 10.59
N PRO A 70 6.21 2.00 9.41
CA PRO A 70 6.89 1.80 8.13
C PRO A 70 8.05 2.77 7.97
N ARG A 71 9.15 2.27 7.41
CA ARG A 71 10.36 3.05 7.11
C ARG A 71 10.65 2.98 5.63
N PRO A 72 9.97 3.81 4.81
CA PRO A 72 10.27 3.89 3.39
C PRO A 72 11.74 4.25 3.17
N SER A 73 12.38 3.60 2.20
CA SER A 73 13.77 3.85 1.82
C SER A 73 13.87 3.90 0.30
N VAL A 74 14.36 5.03 -0.21
CA VAL A 74 14.60 5.23 -1.65
C VAL A 74 15.69 4.28 -2.14
N ALA A 75 16.78 4.13 -1.38
CA ALA A 75 17.88 3.21 -1.73
C ALA A 75 17.40 1.76 -1.83
N ALA A 76 16.57 1.30 -0.88
CA ALA A 76 16.00 -0.04 -0.93
C ALA A 76 15.07 -0.23 -2.12
N LEU A 77 14.28 0.79 -2.47
CA LEU A 77 13.40 0.76 -3.63
C LEU A 77 14.18 0.71 -4.96
N ALA A 78 15.21 1.54 -5.12
CA ALA A 78 16.07 1.54 -6.29
C ALA A 78 16.82 0.21 -6.46
N ALA A 79 17.39 -0.33 -5.38
CA ALA A 79 18.06 -1.63 -5.39
C ALA A 79 17.10 -2.78 -5.74
N TRP A 80 15.87 -2.74 -5.22
CA TRP A 80 14.84 -3.73 -5.58
C TRP A 80 14.42 -3.61 -7.04
N GLY A 81 14.23 -2.40 -7.55
CA GLY A 81 13.91 -2.15 -8.96
C GLY A 81 14.99 -2.69 -9.90
N GLY A 82 16.26 -2.38 -9.61
CA GLY A 82 17.40 -2.91 -10.39
C GLY A 82 17.42 -4.44 -10.45
N ARG A 83 17.19 -5.12 -9.31
CA ARG A 83 17.11 -6.59 -9.27
C ARG A 83 15.91 -7.15 -10.03
N LEU A 84 14.76 -6.48 -9.99
CA LEU A 84 13.61 -6.87 -10.80
C LEU A 84 13.91 -6.79 -12.30
N PHE A 85 14.55 -5.70 -12.76
CA PHE A 85 14.95 -5.56 -14.16
C PHE A 85 16.02 -6.57 -14.57
N ALA A 86 16.91 -6.96 -13.65
CA ALA A 86 17.86 -8.05 -13.84
C ALA A 86 17.22 -9.46 -13.84
N GLY A 87 15.91 -9.55 -13.60
CA GLY A 87 15.17 -10.82 -13.61
C GLY A 87 15.32 -11.68 -12.35
N ASP A 88 15.91 -11.14 -11.28
CA ASP A 88 16.19 -11.86 -10.04
C ASP A 88 14.90 -12.46 -9.43
N PRO A 89 14.80 -13.80 -9.31
CA PRO A 89 13.67 -14.47 -8.67
C PRO A 89 13.43 -14.03 -7.22
N GLN A 90 14.50 -13.74 -6.46
CA GLN A 90 14.41 -13.34 -5.06
C GLN A 90 13.75 -11.96 -4.90
N ALA A 91 13.93 -11.07 -5.89
CA ALA A 91 13.28 -9.77 -5.90
C ALA A 91 11.75 -9.88 -6.08
N ARG A 92 11.25 -10.97 -6.70
CA ARG A 92 9.83 -11.23 -6.90
C ARG A 92 9.19 -11.87 -5.66
N THR A 93 9.85 -12.86 -5.05
CA THR A 93 9.29 -13.64 -3.92
C THR A 93 9.43 -12.94 -2.58
N GLY A 94 10.48 -12.14 -2.41
CA GLY A 94 10.77 -11.39 -1.20
C GLY A 94 9.74 -10.29 -0.86
N ARG A 95 9.96 -9.61 0.27
CA ARG A 95 9.15 -8.46 0.68
C ARG A 95 9.53 -7.24 -0.15
N SER A 96 8.58 -6.68 -0.90
CA SER A 96 8.81 -5.48 -1.70
C SER A 96 8.93 -4.22 -0.82
N PRO A 97 9.92 -3.34 -1.05
CA PRO A 97 10.02 -2.04 -0.37
C PRO A 97 8.84 -1.10 -0.66
N LEU A 98 8.09 -1.33 -1.75
CA LEU A 98 6.85 -0.60 -2.05
C LEU A 98 5.80 -0.77 -0.95
N THR A 99 5.82 -1.89 -0.22
CA THR A 99 4.89 -2.09 0.90
C THR A 99 5.10 -1.10 2.04
N ALA A 100 6.36 -0.71 2.31
CA ALA A 100 6.66 0.30 3.33
C ALA A 100 6.27 1.71 2.87
N TRP A 101 6.51 2.03 1.59
CA TRP A 101 6.06 3.29 0.99
C TRP A 101 4.55 3.43 1.02
N MET A 102 3.82 2.42 0.56
CA MET A 102 2.35 2.45 0.55
C MET A 102 1.77 2.51 1.96
N ALA A 103 2.33 1.77 2.92
CA ALA A 103 1.88 1.85 4.31
C ALA A 103 2.09 3.25 4.91
N ALA A 104 3.23 3.90 4.62
CA ALA A 104 3.49 5.27 5.06
C ALA A 104 2.51 6.26 4.41
N ALA A 105 2.29 6.13 3.10
CA ALA A 105 1.35 6.95 2.36
C ALA A 105 -0.08 6.81 2.89
N LEU A 106 -0.57 5.59 3.15
CA LEU A 106 -1.89 5.34 3.72
C LEU A 106 -2.04 5.92 5.13
N LEU A 107 -1.07 5.69 6.02
CA LEU A 107 -1.12 6.25 7.37
C LEU A 107 -1.15 7.78 7.35
N ALA A 108 -0.35 8.40 6.47
CA ALA A 108 -0.31 9.85 6.33
C ALA A 108 -1.59 10.39 5.67
N GLY A 109 -1.97 9.89 4.49
CA GLY A 109 -3.10 10.40 3.73
C GLY A 109 -4.44 10.22 4.45
N VAL A 110 -4.74 8.99 4.87
CA VAL A 110 -5.98 8.70 5.62
C VAL A 110 -5.97 9.38 6.98
N GLY A 111 -4.80 9.47 7.63
CA GLY A 111 -4.64 10.19 8.89
C GLY A 111 -4.88 11.68 8.77
N LEU A 112 -4.39 12.31 7.69
CA LEU A 112 -4.65 13.71 7.39
C LEU A 112 -6.12 13.95 7.07
N ALA A 113 -6.76 13.08 6.28
CA ALA A 113 -8.19 13.18 6.00
C ALA A 113 -9.03 13.08 7.30
N ALA A 114 -8.79 12.07 8.13
CA ALA A 114 -9.52 11.90 9.39
C ALA A 114 -9.22 13.03 10.40
N GLY A 115 -7.96 13.47 10.49
CA GLY A 115 -7.55 14.57 11.35
C GLY A 115 -8.17 15.91 10.95
N THR A 116 -8.19 16.22 9.65
CA THR A 116 -8.83 17.44 9.13
C THR A 116 -10.35 17.40 9.29
N GLY A 117 -10.98 16.23 9.22
CA GLY A 117 -12.40 16.05 9.54
C GLY A 117 -12.71 16.40 10.99
N ALA A 118 -11.94 15.87 11.94
CA ALA A 118 -12.09 16.23 13.36
C ALA A 118 -11.83 17.72 13.64
N VAL A 119 -10.96 18.38 12.87
CA VAL A 119 -10.74 19.82 12.98
C VAL A 119 -11.89 20.62 12.33
N ALA A 120 -12.50 20.12 11.26
CA ALA A 120 -13.62 20.79 10.60
C ALA A 120 -14.86 20.93 11.51
N ASP A 121 -15.03 20.03 12.49
CA ASP A 121 -16.07 20.13 13.54
C ASP A 121 -16.00 21.45 14.33
N VAL A 122 -14.81 22.05 14.43
CA VAL A 122 -14.58 23.31 15.17
C VAL A 122 -14.15 24.47 14.28
N LEU A 123 -13.53 24.19 13.14
CA LEU A 123 -13.01 25.17 12.19
C LEU A 123 -13.59 24.91 10.79
N ILE A 124 -14.75 25.50 10.52
CA ILE A 124 -15.48 25.41 9.23
C ILE A 124 -14.58 25.60 8.00
N PRO A 125 -13.60 26.54 7.95
CA PRO A 125 -12.74 26.69 6.77
C PRO A 125 -11.92 25.44 6.39
N VAL A 126 -11.78 24.47 7.29
CA VAL A 126 -11.07 23.20 7.06
C VAL A 126 -11.95 22.16 6.34
N GLU A 127 -13.27 22.37 6.27
CA GLU A 127 -14.21 21.44 5.62
C GLU A 127 -13.84 21.15 4.16
N HIS A 128 -13.44 22.19 3.42
CA HIS A 128 -13.03 22.03 2.03
C HIS A 128 -11.77 21.15 1.90
N LEU A 129 -10.77 21.39 2.77
CA LEU A 129 -9.55 20.59 2.81
C LEU A 129 -9.85 19.14 3.20
N HIS A 130 -10.74 18.93 4.19
CA HIS A 130 -11.17 17.60 4.57
C HIS A 130 -11.81 16.85 3.41
N LYS A 131 -12.71 17.52 2.66
CA LYS A 131 -13.35 16.93 1.48
C LYS A 131 -12.33 16.50 0.43
N GLU A 132 -11.40 17.37 0.06
CA GLU A 132 -10.36 17.05 -0.93
C GLU A 132 -9.47 15.87 -0.48
N LEU A 133 -9.07 15.86 0.80
CA LEU A 133 -8.26 14.78 1.36
C LEU A 133 -9.04 13.47 1.49
N GLY A 134 -10.35 13.54 1.77
CA GLY A 134 -11.25 12.39 1.80
C GLY A 134 -11.37 11.73 0.43
N GLU A 135 -11.59 12.53 -0.63
CA GLU A 135 -11.63 12.07 -2.02
C GLU A 135 -10.27 11.50 -2.46
N ALA A 136 -9.16 12.19 -2.16
CA ALA A 136 -7.81 11.72 -2.48
C ALA A 136 -7.48 10.39 -1.77
N SER A 137 -7.97 10.20 -0.54
CA SER A 137 -7.77 8.97 0.23
C SER A 137 -8.43 7.74 -0.42
N LEU A 138 -9.56 7.91 -1.14
CA LEU A 138 -10.14 6.82 -1.93
C LEU A 138 -9.16 6.35 -3.01
N PHE A 139 -8.61 7.27 -3.81
CA PHE A 139 -7.63 6.93 -4.85
C PHE A 139 -6.38 6.26 -4.27
N LEU A 140 -5.95 6.70 -3.08
CA LEU A 140 -4.84 6.11 -2.35
C LEU A 140 -5.12 4.64 -1.96
N ILE A 141 -6.34 4.35 -1.49
CA ILE A 141 -6.77 3.00 -1.14
C ILE A 141 -6.90 2.11 -2.39
N LEU A 142 -7.43 2.64 -3.49
CA LEU A 142 -7.47 1.92 -4.76
C LEU A 142 -6.05 1.59 -5.26
N ALA A 143 -5.12 2.54 -5.16
CA ALA A 143 -3.72 2.31 -5.49
C ALA A 143 -3.08 1.24 -4.59
N HIS A 144 -3.43 1.21 -3.30
CA HIS A 144 -3.02 0.15 -2.39
C HIS A 144 -3.51 -1.23 -2.83
N ILE A 145 -4.80 -1.34 -3.16
CA ILE A 145 -5.42 -2.60 -3.62
C ILE A 145 -4.71 -3.10 -4.88
N VAL A 146 -4.55 -2.22 -5.89
CA VAL A 146 -3.85 -2.54 -7.15
C VAL A 146 -2.42 -2.99 -6.87
N LEU A 147 -1.70 -2.29 -6.00
CA LEU A 147 -0.32 -2.64 -5.64
C LEU A 147 -0.25 -4.04 -5.00
N VAL A 148 -1.15 -4.36 -4.07
CA VAL A 148 -1.18 -5.68 -3.41
C VAL A 148 -1.41 -6.78 -4.43
N PHE A 149 -2.37 -6.60 -5.35
CA PHE A 149 -2.63 -7.56 -6.42
C PHE A 149 -1.43 -7.69 -7.38
N ALA A 150 -0.82 -6.57 -7.77
CA ALA A 150 0.35 -6.57 -8.65
C ALA A 150 1.54 -7.32 -8.01
N LEU A 151 1.82 -7.08 -6.73
CA LEU A 151 2.90 -7.76 -6.01
C LEU A 151 2.60 -9.26 -5.80
N HIS A 152 1.34 -9.62 -5.56
CA HIS A 152 0.95 -11.03 -5.46
C HIS A 152 1.00 -11.74 -6.82
N GLY A 153 0.61 -11.07 -7.91
CA GLY A 153 0.75 -11.56 -9.28
C GLY A 153 2.22 -11.76 -9.67
N LEU A 154 3.09 -10.82 -9.32
CA LEU A 154 4.53 -10.88 -9.59
C LEU A 154 5.17 -12.15 -8.99
N LYS A 155 4.71 -12.59 -7.81
CA LYS A 155 5.17 -13.82 -7.15
C LYS A 155 4.75 -15.10 -7.89
N ARG A 156 3.70 -15.04 -8.70
CA ARG A 156 3.15 -16.19 -9.44
C ARG A 156 3.70 -16.30 -10.86
N LEU A 157 4.51 -15.35 -11.32
CA LEU A 157 5.11 -15.42 -12.65
C LEU A 157 6.13 -16.56 -12.73
N PRO A 158 6.04 -17.43 -13.76
CA PRO A 158 6.99 -18.53 -13.92
C PRO A 158 8.41 -17.99 -14.11
N LEU A 159 9.40 -18.70 -13.54
CA LEU A 159 10.80 -18.30 -13.55
C LEU A 159 11.36 -18.11 -14.98
N GLY A 160 10.79 -18.80 -15.98
CA GLY A 160 11.15 -18.68 -17.39
C GLY A 160 10.37 -17.64 -18.22
N PHE A 161 9.56 -16.76 -17.62
CA PHE A 161 8.82 -15.75 -18.38
C PHE A 161 9.76 -14.76 -19.09
N ALA A 162 10.80 -14.29 -18.38
CA ALA A 162 11.79 -13.36 -18.95
C ALA A 162 12.63 -14.01 -20.06
N SER A 163 13.05 -15.28 -19.89
CA SER A 163 13.81 -16.02 -20.91
C SER A 163 12.96 -16.39 -22.13
N ARG A 164 11.66 -16.68 -21.94
CA ARG A 164 10.71 -16.88 -23.04
C ARG A 164 10.43 -15.60 -23.80
N TRP A 165 10.37 -14.46 -23.12
CA TRP A 165 10.15 -13.15 -23.75
C TRP A 165 11.34 -12.71 -24.60
N THR A 166 12.57 -12.89 -24.10
CA THR A 166 13.79 -12.63 -24.90
C THR A 166 13.90 -13.59 -26.06
N ALA A 167 13.68 -14.89 -25.86
CA ALA A 167 13.69 -15.88 -26.95
C ALA A 167 12.63 -15.58 -28.03
N TRP A 168 11.43 -15.15 -27.63
CA TRP A 168 10.38 -14.73 -28.55
C TRP A 168 10.77 -13.47 -29.34
N ARG A 169 11.36 -12.46 -28.69
CA ARG A 169 11.91 -11.28 -29.38
C ARG A 169 13.00 -11.63 -30.39
N SER A 170 13.92 -12.51 -30.05
CA SER A 170 14.98 -12.98 -30.96
C SER A 170 14.43 -13.75 -32.16
N ALA A 171 13.34 -14.49 -31.97
CA ALA A 171 12.67 -15.24 -33.04
C ALA A 171 11.99 -14.31 -34.07
N PHE A 172 11.55 -13.12 -33.65
CA PHE A 172 11.02 -12.11 -34.56
C PHE A 172 12.09 -11.30 -35.30
N SER A 173 13.28 -11.10 -34.71
CA SER A 173 14.40 -10.41 -35.40
C SER A 173 15.12 -11.29 -36.41
N ASN A 174 15.10 -12.62 -36.24
CA ASN A 174 15.79 -13.59 -37.09
C ASN A 174 14.90 -14.22 -38.18
N ARG A 175 13.87 -13.54 -38.69
CA ARG A 175 13.26 -13.99 -39.95
C ARG A 175 14.26 -13.75 -41.09
N PRO A 176 14.83 -14.80 -41.72
CA PRO A 176 15.63 -14.58 -42.91
C PRO A 176 14.73 -13.97 -43.98
N SER A 177 15.11 -12.80 -44.50
CA SER A 177 14.59 -12.31 -45.77
C SER A 177 14.92 -13.38 -46.80
N ASN A 178 13.89 -14.09 -47.23
CA ASN A 178 14.02 -15.18 -48.17
C ASN A 178 14.72 -14.64 -49.41
N ARG A 179 15.91 -15.19 -49.71
CA ARG A 179 16.66 -14.89 -50.93
C ARG A 179 15.76 -15.22 -52.11
N MET A 180 15.47 -14.22 -52.93
CA MET A 180 15.07 -14.45 -54.32
C MET A 180 16.23 -15.19 -55.00
N ILE A 181 15.96 -16.43 -55.38
CA ILE A 181 16.81 -17.22 -56.28
C ILE A 181 16.45 -16.76 -57.71
N PRO A 182 17.44 -16.58 -58.61
CA PRO A 182 17.33 -15.90 -59.90
C PRO A 182 16.35 -16.54 -60.89
#